data_AF-A0AAV8DQE3-F1
#
_entry.id   AF-A0AAV8DQE3-F1
#
_cell.length_a   1.000
_cell.length_b   1.000
_cell.length_c   1.000
_cell.angle_alpha   90.00
_cell.angle_beta   90.00
_cell.angle_gamma   90.00
#
_symmetry.space_group_name_H-M   'P 1'
#
loop_
_entity.id
_entity.type
_entity.pdbx_description
1 polymer ?
#
loop_
_entity_poly.entity_id
_entity_poly.type
_entity_poly.pdbx_seq_one_letter_code
_entity_poly.pdbx_strand_id
1 'polypeptide(L)'
;MTLLKFMDDEWGPIGSFNWFATHGTSMSRTNSLISGDNKGAAARFMEDWAEQNGYPKEDSGLRADLYGSIIKRYPRRVSNIVPQPNKNFDELIQLASSIEATGGRRLSSTSQRIRSNDMPKFVSAFCQSNCGDVSPNVLGTFCIDTGLPCDFNHSTCNGKNELCYGRGPGYPDEFESTRIIADRQFEKAVELFNSASEEIQGKIGSRHIYMDFSKLEVAITASNGKQEVVKTCPAAMGFAFAAGTTDGPGAFDFTQGDDTGNPFWRMVRNVLKKPGKEQVSCQSPKPILLDTGEMDTPYAWAPAVLPLQILRIGQLVILSVPGEFTTMAGRRLRDAVKAVLIKEGNREFNKNIHVVIAGLTNTYSQYVTTFEEYAIQRYEGASTLYGPHTLSAYIQEFRKLASAIAQGQAVSSFVSPPDLLDKQISLLTPVLVDTTPLGVHFGDVSTDVPENSTFNKGQIVNATFWSACPRNDLLTNGTFALVEMLDSSTNEWVPLYDDDDWSLRFKWFRPSKLSSRSYATLEWRIPENTPTGVYRLRHFGASKRLFGGVSHFTGTSRAFAVL
;
A
#
# COMPACT_ATOMS: atom_id res chain seq x y z
N MET A 1 15.37 -9.05 -2.83
CA MET A 1 14.43 -8.49 -3.82
C MET A 1 14.63 -9.25 -5.12
N THR A 2 13.55 -9.51 -5.86
CA THR A 2 13.61 -10.05 -7.23
C THR A 2 13.00 -9.02 -8.16
N LEU A 3 13.72 -8.63 -9.21
CA LEU A 3 13.29 -7.63 -10.18
C LEU A 3 13.04 -8.29 -11.54
N LEU A 4 11.90 -7.96 -12.16
CA LEU A 4 11.62 -8.24 -13.56
C LEU A 4 11.61 -6.91 -14.32
N LYS A 5 12.53 -6.75 -15.28
CA LYS A 5 12.66 -5.56 -16.13
C LYS A 5 11.91 -5.78 -17.44
N PHE A 6 11.12 -4.80 -17.84
CA PHE A 6 10.40 -4.81 -19.12
C PHE A 6 11.11 -3.90 -20.11
N MET A 7 11.43 -4.45 -21.27
CA MET A 7 12.10 -3.79 -22.37
C MET A 7 11.19 -3.81 -23.59
N ASP A 8 11.09 -2.68 -24.25
CA ASP A 8 10.53 -2.51 -25.57
C ASP A 8 11.67 -2.28 -26.58
N ASP A 9 11.50 -2.83 -27.80
CA ASP A 9 12.54 -2.74 -28.84
C ASP A 9 12.71 -1.32 -29.38
N GLU A 10 11.64 -0.52 -29.38
CA GLU A 10 11.62 0.86 -29.89
C GLU A 10 11.92 1.86 -28.76
N TRP A 11 11.23 1.73 -27.64
CA TRP A 11 11.23 2.69 -26.55
C TRP A 11 12.25 2.36 -25.44
N GLY A 12 12.91 1.21 -25.51
CA GLY A 12 13.84 0.77 -24.48
C GLY A 12 13.10 0.40 -23.18
N PRO A 13 13.61 0.74 -21.99
CA PRO A 13 12.99 0.29 -20.75
C PRO A 13 11.61 0.94 -20.51
N ILE A 14 10.58 0.11 -20.32
CA ILE A 14 9.18 0.56 -20.16
C ILE A 14 8.58 0.27 -18.79
N GLY A 15 9.24 -0.54 -17.95
CA GLY A 15 8.75 -0.78 -16.60
C GLY A 15 9.53 -1.80 -15.80
N SER A 16 9.11 -2.01 -14.55
CA SER A 16 9.67 -3.06 -13.69
C SER A 16 8.68 -3.57 -12.65
N PHE A 17 8.79 -4.86 -12.30
CA PHE A 17 8.16 -5.44 -11.10
C PHE A 17 9.24 -5.81 -10.08
N ASN A 18 9.01 -5.44 -8.82
CA ASN A 18 9.98 -5.51 -7.73
C ASN A 18 9.39 -6.28 -6.53
N TRP A 19 9.63 -7.60 -6.44
CA TRP A 19 9.14 -8.40 -5.32
C TRP A 19 10.10 -8.33 -4.13
N PHE A 20 9.56 -7.87 -2.99
CA PHE A 20 10.28 -7.83 -1.73
C PHE A 20 9.32 -7.93 -0.54
N ALA A 21 9.65 -8.78 0.45
CA ALA A 21 8.83 -8.99 1.62
C ALA A 21 9.04 -7.86 2.64
N THR A 22 8.01 -7.03 2.85
CA THR A 22 7.90 -6.05 3.95
C THR A 22 6.45 -5.58 4.03
N HIS A 23 5.89 -5.45 5.23
CA HIS A 23 4.56 -4.84 5.38
C HIS A 23 4.57 -3.38 4.89
N GLY A 24 3.41 -2.94 4.40
CA GLY A 24 3.12 -1.53 4.13
C GLY A 24 2.54 -0.85 5.38
N THR A 25 3.32 -0.84 6.46
CA THR A 25 2.94 -0.36 7.81
C THR A 25 3.96 0.63 8.38
N SER A 26 4.65 1.38 7.50
CA SER A 26 5.52 2.47 7.96
C SER A 26 4.70 3.65 8.48
N MET A 27 3.56 3.93 7.83
CA MET A 27 2.51 4.81 8.34
C MET A 27 1.68 4.04 9.36
N SER A 28 1.55 4.59 10.56
CA SER A 28 0.86 3.93 11.67
C SER A 28 -0.67 4.00 11.55
N ARG A 29 -1.38 3.25 12.40
CA ARG A 29 -2.86 3.31 12.50
C ARG A 29 -3.44 4.69 12.82
N THR A 30 -2.61 5.64 13.30
CA THR A 30 -3.04 7.01 13.61
C THR A 30 -2.94 7.95 12.41
N ASN A 31 -2.28 7.53 11.34
CA ASN A 31 -2.29 8.25 10.08
C ASN A 31 -3.73 8.35 9.54
N SER A 32 -4.08 9.52 9.02
CA SER A 32 -5.40 9.80 8.41
C SER A 32 -5.30 10.17 6.93
N LEU A 33 -4.10 10.15 6.36
CA LEU A 33 -3.86 10.44 4.94
C LEU A 33 -3.82 9.14 4.14
N ILE A 34 -4.49 9.12 2.99
CA ILE A 34 -4.37 8.01 2.04
C ILE A 34 -2.91 7.96 1.55
N SER A 35 -2.31 6.77 1.57
CA SER A 35 -0.92 6.56 1.18
C SER A 35 -0.74 5.15 0.63
N GLY A 36 0.13 5.00 -0.36
CA GLY A 36 0.65 3.69 -0.79
C GLY A 36 1.74 3.14 0.15
N ASP A 37 2.00 3.81 1.27
CA ASP A 37 3.03 3.49 2.26
C ASP A 37 4.43 3.37 1.62
N ASN A 38 5.33 2.60 2.20
CA ASN A 38 6.72 2.51 1.77
C ASN A 38 6.88 1.92 0.36
N LYS A 39 5.98 1.02 -0.07
CA LYS A 39 6.00 0.42 -1.41
C LYS A 39 5.47 1.37 -2.48
N GLY A 40 4.39 2.09 -2.19
CA GLY A 40 3.87 3.11 -3.09
C GLY A 40 4.84 4.27 -3.26
N ALA A 41 5.48 4.71 -2.17
CA ALA A 41 6.54 5.71 -2.25
C ALA A 41 7.76 5.19 -3.07
N ALA A 42 8.17 3.93 -2.90
CA ALA A 42 9.26 3.35 -3.70
C ALA A 42 8.91 3.27 -5.20
N ALA A 43 7.67 2.91 -5.54
CA ALA A 43 7.16 2.92 -6.90
C ALA A 43 7.25 4.33 -7.51
N ARG A 44 6.71 5.32 -6.79
CA ARG A 44 6.76 6.74 -7.15
C ARG A 44 8.19 7.22 -7.39
N PHE A 45 9.13 6.92 -6.49
CA PHE A 45 10.54 7.30 -6.63
C PHE A 45 11.18 6.66 -7.86
N MET A 46 10.83 5.40 -8.16
CA MET A 46 11.35 4.71 -9.35
C MET A 46 10.79 5.26 -10.66
N GLU A 47 9.52 5.65 -10.68
CA GLU A 47 8.91 6.30 -11.84
C GLU A 47 9.49 7.71 -12.07
N ASP A 48 9.68 8.50 -11.00
CA ASP A 48 10.37 9.80 -11.07
C ASP A 48 11.81 9.66 -11.56
N TRP A 49 12.54 8.64 -11.09
CA TRP A 49 13.89 8.34 -11.55
C TRP A 49 13.93 7.94 -13.03
N ALA A 50 12.99 7.10 -13.47
CA ALA A 50 12.93 6.65 -14.86
C ALA A 50 12.63 7.82 -15.81
N GLU A 51 11.68 8.68 -15.45
CA GLU A 51 11.35 9.90 -16.19
C GLU A 51 12.58 10.83 -16.33
N GLN A 52 13.34 11.02 -15.26
CA GLN A 52 14.58 11.82 -15.28
C GLN A 52 15.69 11.21 -16.14
N ASN A 53 15.70 9.90 -16.32
CA ASN A 53 16.65 9.20 -17.19
C ASN A 53 16.13 9.06 -18.63
N GLY A 54 14.97 9.65 -18.95
CA GLY A 54 14.39 9.64 -20.29
C GLY A 54 13.82 8.28 -20.68
N TYR A 55 13.18 7.58 -19.73
CA TYR A 55 12.47 6.31 -19.98
C TYR A 55 10.95 6.50 -19.91
N PRO A 56 10.20 5.91 -20.85
CA PRO A 56 10.66 5.32 -22.13
C PRO A 56 11.39 6.36 -23.01
N LYS A 57 12.26 5.87 -23.92
CA LYS A 57 12.90 6.73 -24.91
C LYS A 57 11.84 7.28 -25.86
N GLU A 58 11.65 8.59 -25.85
CA GLU A 58 10.78 9.27 -26.81
C GLU A 58 11.41 9.25 -28.22
N ASP A 59 10.60 8.98 -29.25
CA ASP A 59 11.01 9.25 -30.62
C ASP A 59 11.15 10.78 -30.81
N SER A 60 12.34 11.21 -31.25
CA SER A 60 12.74 12.60 -31.45
C SER A 60 11.86 13.42 -32.42
N GLY A 61 10.86 12.80 -33.06
CA GLY A 61 9.97 13.39 -34.05
C GLY A 61 8.58 13.81 -33.58
N LEU A 62 8.11 13.42 -32.39
CA LEU A 62 6.73 13.69 -31.96
C LEU A 62 6.68 14.48 -30.65
N ARG A 63 6.60 15.80 -30.83
CA ARG A 63 6.01 16.81 -29.94
C ARG A 63 6.55 16.88 -28.50
N ALA A 64 7.31 17.95 -28.25
CA ALA A 64 7.52 18.48 -26.91
C ALA A 64 6.19 19.01 -26.36
N ASP A 65 5.50 18.17 -25.58
CA ASP A 65 4.40 18.62 -24.75
C ASP A 65 4.90 19.64 -23.72
N LEU A 66 4.00 20.51 -23.25
CA LEU A 66 4.30 21.53 -22.24
C LEU A 66 5.06 20.88 -21.07
N TYR A 67 4.64 19.70 -20.60
CA TYR A 67 5.26 18.98 -19.48
C TYR A 67 6.68 18.45 -19.77
N GLY A 68 6.94 17.88 -20.95
CA GLY A 68 8.29 17.47 -21.38
C GLY A 68 9.22 18.67 -21.60
N SER A 69 8.67 19.80 -22.06
CA SER A 69 9.39 21.07 -22.13
C SER A 69 9.66 21.67 -20.75
N ILE A 70 8.74 21.54 -19.80
CA ILE A 70 8.84 21.99 -18.40
C ILE A 70 9.86 21.13 -17.64
N ILE A 71 9.89 19.81 -17.81
CA ILE A 71 10.94 18.95 -17.21
C ILE A 71 12.30 19.25 -17.84
N LYS A 72 12.38 19.49 -19.15
CA LYS A 72 13.63 19.93 -19.80
C LYS A 72 14.08 21.33 -19.31
N ARG A 73 13.14 22.22 -18.99
CA ARG A 73 13.38 23.61 -18.54
C ARG A 73 13.60 23.73 -17.02
N TYR A 74 13.02 22.81 -16.25
CA TYR A 74 13.03 22.72 -14.79
C TYR A 74 13.17 21.24 -14.33
N PRO A 75 14.31 20.60 -14.60
CA PRO A 75 14.49 19.18 -14.27
C PRO A 75 14.47 18.98 -12.76
N ARG A 76 13.63 18.04 -12.29
CA ARG A 76 13.71 17.48 -10.94
C ARG A 76 15.05 16.73 -10.85
N ARG A 77 16.06 17.30 -10.18
CA ARG A 77 17.43 16.73 -10.10
C ARG A 77 17.62 15.85 -8.87
N VAL A 78 18.50 14.86 -8.89
CA VAL A 78 18.89 14.07 -7.70
C VAL A 78 20.33 14.41 -7.26
N SER A 79 20.93 15.48 -7.80
CA SER A 79 22.32 15.86 -7.49
C SER A 79 22.59 17.37 -7.58
N ASN A 80 23.45 17.86 -6.69
CA ASN A 80 23.69 19.28 -6.36
C ASN A 80 24.90 19.93 -7.08
N ILE A 81 25.34 19.43 -8.24
CA ILE A 81 26.70 19.76 -8.76
C ILE A 81 26.74 20.93 -9.79
N VAL A 82 25.73 21.81 -9.85
CA VAL A 82 25.82 23.01 -10.73
C VAL A 82 25.40 24.28 -9.99
N PRO A 83 26.26 25.32 -9.91
CA PRO A 83 25.87 26.61 -9.35
C PRO A 83 24.80 27.27 -10.23
N GLN A 84 23.70 27.70 -9.61
CA GLN A 84 22.68 28.53 -10.26
C GLN A 84 23.28 29.91 -10.59
N PRO A 85 22.99 30.49 -11.76
CA PRO A 85 23.39 31.87 -12.07
C PRO A 85 22.75 32.84 -11.06
N ASN A 86 23.45 33.91 -10.71
CA ASN A 86 22.98 34.98 -9.81
C ASN A 86 21.59 35.48 -10.23
N LYS A 87 20.53 34.92 -9.65
CA LYS A 87 19.18 35.49 -9.71
C LYS A 87 19.08 36.52 -8.61
N ASN A 88 18.53 37.69 -8.93
CA ASN A 88 18.28 38.73 -7.95
C ASN A 88 17.13 38.28 -7.04
N PHE A 89 17.47 37.77 -5.85
CA PHE A 89 16.49 37.22 -4.90
C PHE A 89 15.45 38.26 -4.49
N ASP A 90 15.84 39.53 -4.40
CA ASP A 90 14.95 40.63 -4.03
C ASP A 90 13.83 40.83 -5.05
N GLU A 91 14.10 40.63 -6.35
CA GLU A 91 13.08 40.72 -7.41
C GLU A 91 12.04 39.60 -7.31
N LEU A 92 12.47 38.37 -6.99
CA LEU A 92 11.55 37.24 -6.79
C LEU A 92 10.65 37.45 -5.58
N ILE A 93 11.21 38.00 -4.50
CA ILE A 93 10.46 38.32 -3.28
C ILE A 93 9.42 39.41 -3.58
N GLN A 94 9.81 40.48 -4.26
CA GLN A 94 8.89 41.55 -4.65
C GLN A 94 7.79 41.05 -5.58
N LEU A 95 8.14 40.22 -6.57
CA LEU A 95 7.17 39.63 -7.48
C LEU A 95 6.17 38.75 -6.73
N ALA A 96 6.65 37.84 -5.87
CA ALA A 96 5.77 36.98 -5.07
C ALA A 96 4.82 37.79 -4.18
N SER A 97 5.34 38.84 -3.53
CA SER A 97 4.59 39.71 -2.63
C SER A 97 3.50 40.52 -3.34
N SER A 98 3.57 40.67 -4.67
CA SER A 98 2.56 41.38 -5.45
C SER A 98 1.35 40.52 -5.85
N ILE A 99 1.41 39.20 -5.64
CA ILE A 99 0.41 38.26 -6.13
C ILE A 99 -0.42 37.69 -4.97
N GLU A 100 -1.64 38.17 -4.85
CA GLU A 100 -2.60 37.76 -3.82
C GLU A 100 -3.37 36.48 -4.17
N ALA A 101 -4.04 35.91 -3.17
CA ALA A 101 -4.97 34.79 -3.34
C ALA A 101 -6.13 35.14 -4.29
N THR A 102 -6.54 34.20 -5.13
CA THR A 102 -7.56 34.46 -6.18
C THR A 102 -9.01 34.54 -5.67
N GLY A 103 -9.23 34.13 -4.43
CA GLY A 103 -10.54 33.71 -3.93
C GLY A 103 -11.02 32.40 -4.57
N GLY A 104 -12.09 31.86 -4.00
CA GLY A 104 -12.80 30.66 -4.41
C GLY A 104 -13.69 30.92 -5.62
N ARG A 105 -13.54 30.09 -6.64
CA ARG A 105 -14.24 30.22 -7.92
C ARG A 105 -14.83 28.89 -8.34
N ARG A 106 -15.99 28.93 -9.00
CA ARG A 106 -16.59 27.74 -9.60
C ARG A 106 -15.78 27.29 -10.82
N LEU A 107 -15.60 25.98 -10.95
CA LEU A 107 -14.97 25.36 -12.11
C LEU A 107 -16.02 24.77 -13.06
N SER A 108 -15.80 24.96 -14.36
CA SER A 108 -16.61 24.33 -15.43
C SER A 108 -16.06 22.95 -15.84
N SER A 109 -14.80 22.66 -15.56
CA SER A 109 -14.12 21.40 -15.86
C SER A 109 -13.43 20.82 -14.62
N THR A 110 -13.25 19.50 -14.60
CA THR A 110 -12.51 18.82 -13.53
C THR A 110 -11.01 19.13 -13.60
N SER A 111 -10.34 19.12 -12.45
CA SER A 111 -8.87 19.16 -12.36
C SER A 111 -8.24 17.98 -13.11
N GLN A 112 -7.03 18.16 -13.64
CA GLN A 112 -6.23 17.08 -14.24
C GLN A 112 -4.97 16.85 -13.40
N ARG A 113 -4.55 15.58 -13.28
CA ARG A 113 -3.23 15.24 -12.72
C ARG A 113 -2.13 15.73 -13.64
N ILE A 114 -0.99 16.08 -13.05
CA ILE A 114 0.21 16.51 -13.79
C ILE A 114 0.67 15.39 -14.75
N ARG A 115 0.52 14.13 -14.30
CA ARG A 115 0.99 12.95 -15.02
C ARG A 115 -0.14 12.15 -15.66
N SER A 116 -1.27 12.76 -15.97
CA SER A 116 -2.32 12.12 -16.77
C SER A 116 -2.24 12.61 -18.22
N ASN A 117 -1.41 11.95 -19.05
CA ASN A 117 -1.39 12.16 -20.50
C ASN A 117 -1.34 10.81 -21.23
N ASP A 118 -1.68 10.81 -22.52
CA ASP A 118 -1.83 9.61 -23.36
C ASP A 118 -0.48 9.00 -23.81
N MET A 119 0.64 9.46 -23.27
CA MET A 119 1.98 9.01 -23.64
C MET A 119 2.37 7.71 -22.91
N PRO A 120 3.15 6.81 -23.55
CA PRO A 120 3.73 5.66 -22.86
C PRO A 120 4.56 6.12 -21.66
N LYS A 121 4.31 5.53 -20.49
CA LYS A 121 5.03 5.86 -19.25
C LYS A 121 5.76 4.65 -18.73
N PHE A 122 6.88 4.92 -18.07
CA PHE A 122 7.52 3.92 -17.25
C PHE A 122 6.61 3.58 -16.07
N VAL A 123 6.31 2.29 -15.88
CA VAL A 123 5.50 1.81 -14.75
C VAL A 123 6.36 0.95 -13.84
N SER A 124 6.37 1.27 -12.54
CA SER A 124 7.09 0.47 -11.55
C SER A 124 6.16 -0.08 -10.48
N ALA A 125 6.11 -1.40 -10.31
CA ALA A 125 5.34 -2.03 -9.25
C ALA A 125 6.27 -2.59 -8.17
N PHE A 126 6.05 -2.22 -6.91
CA PHE A 126 6.70 -2.84 -5.75
C PHE A 126 5.77 -3.88 -5.14
N CYS A 127 5.89 -5.10 -5.64
CA CYS A 127 5.01 -6.21 -5.30
C CYS A 127 5.27 -6.74 -3.88
N GLN A 128 4.20 -7.17 -3.22
CA GLN A 128 4.29 -7.93 -1.97
C GLN A 128 4.83 -9.33 -2.21
N SER A 129 5.38 -9.94 -1.15
CA SER A 129 5.79 -11.35 -1.15
C SER A 129 5.31 -12.03 0.13
N ASN A 130 6.11 -12.93 0.70
CA ASN A 130 5.82 -13.56 1.98
C ASN A 130 6.22 -12.64 3.15
N CYS A 131 5.44 -11.58 3.37
CA CYS A 131 5.71 -10.52 4.34
C CYS A 131 5.07 -10.71 5.71
N GLY A 132 4.35 -11.81 5.97
CA GLY A 132 3.45 -11.95 7.12
C GLY A 132 4.09 -11.73 8.50
N ASP A 133 5.39 -11.85 8.64
CA ASP A 133 6.16 -11.61 9.87
C ASP A 133 7.30 -10.59 9.67
N VAL A 134 7.19 -9.71 8.66
CA VAL A 134 8.24 -8.76 8.27
C VAL A 134 7.75 -7.31 8.41
N SER A 135 8.23 -6.62 9.45
CA SER A 135 7.90 -5.22 9.72
C SER A 135 8.91 -4.24 9.07
N PRO A 136 8.46 -3.08 8.55
CA PRO A 136 9.33 -1.99 8.13
C PRO A 136 9.88 -1.16 9.31
N ASN A 137 9.42 -1.40 10.53
CA ASN A 137 9.80 -0.66 11.73
C ASN A 137 11.08 -1.20 12.37
N VAL A 138 12.20 -0.93 11.69
CA VAL A 138 13.49 -1.61 11.88
C VAL A 138 14.28 -1.21 13.14
N LEU A 139 13.88 -0.18 13.90
CA LEU A 139 14.61 0.22 15.11
C LEU A 139 14.29 -0.67 16.32
N GLY A 140 13.33 -1.58 16.20
CA GLY A 140 12.86 -2.44 17.27
C GLY A 140 11.55 -1.94 17.89
N THR A 141 11.13 -2.60 18.96
CA THR A 141 9.82 -2.42 19.59
C THR A 141 9.99 -1.89 21.01
N PHE A 142 9.27 -0.81 21.32
CA PHE A 142 9.44 -0.08 22.57
C PHE A 142 8.09 0.35 23.15
N CYS A 143 8.07 0.44 24.48
CA CYS A 143 6.98 1.01 25.24
C CYS A 143 6.95 2.52 25.06
N ILE A 144 5.82 3.08 24.61
CA ILE A 144 5.69 4.51 24.32
C ILE A 144 5.72 5.39 25.58
N ASP A 145 5.40 4.83 26.74
CA ASP A 145 5.35 5.52 28.03
C ASP A 145 6.72 5.59 28.74
N THR A 146 7.48 4.50 28.68
CA THR A 146 8.76 4.35 29.41
C THR A 146 9.99 4.43 28.52
N GLY A 147 9.83 4.20 27.21
CA GLY A 147 10.94 4.09 26.26
C GLY A 147 11.74 2.78 26.35
N LEU A 148 11.37 1.86 27.25
CA LEU A 148 12.02 0.57 27.41
C LEU A 148 11.61 -0.40 26.28
N PRO A 149 12.44 -1.41 25.96
CA PRO A 149 12.05 -2.48 25.04
C PRO A 149 10.78 -3.20 25.50
N CYS A 150 9.92 -3.57 24.56
CA CYS A 150 8.75 -4.40 24.87
C CYS A 150 9.16 -5.79 25.37
N ASP A 151 8.24 -6.47 26.08
CA ASP A 151 8.33 -7.90 26.26
C ASP A 151 8.31 -8.61 24.90
N PHE A 152 9.32 -9.44 24.65
CA PHE A 152 9.53 -10.08 23.36
C PHE A 152 8.42 -11.10 23.04
N ASN A 153 8.06 -11.94 24.01
CA ASN A 153 7.18 -13.09 23.78
C ASN A 153 5.73 -12.67 23.54
N HIS A 154 5.25 -11.64 24.23
CA HIS A 154 3.85 -11.23 24.18
C HIS A 154 3.63 -9.87 23.53
N SER A 155 4.71 -9.15 23.20
CA SER A 155 4.67 -7.78 22.66
C SER A 155 3.88 -6.84 23.57
N THR A 156 4.25 -6.82 24.85
CA THR A 156 3.57 -6.03 25.88
C THR A 156 4.50 -5.09 26.64
N CYS A 157 3.88 -4.10 27.27
CA CYS A 157 4.47 -3.16 28.21
C CYS A 157 3.59 -3.18 29.46
N ASN A 158 4.15 -3.56 30.61
CA ASN A 158 3.39 -3.75 31.85
C ASN A 158 2.19 -4.71 31.67
N GLY A 159 2.36 -5.76 30.85
CA GLY A 159 1.33 -6.77 30.56
C GLY A 159 0.26 -6.33 29.57
N LYS A 160 0.40 -5.14 28.95
CA LYS A 160 -0.56 -4.59 27.97
C LYS A 160 0.09 -4.39 26.60
N ASN A 161 -0.62 -4.72 25.53
CA ASN A 161 -0.12 -4.58 24.16
C ASN A 161 -0.22 -3.15 23.63
N GLU A 162 -1.15 -2.32 24.12
CA GLU A 162 -1.49 -1.03 23.49
C GLU A 162 -0.37 0.01 23.55
N LEU A 163 0.65 -0.22 24.38
CA LEU A 163 1.79 0.67 24.53
C LEU A 163 3.03 0.15 23.78
N CYS A 164 3.03 -1.08 23.27
CA CYS A 164 4.17 -1.65 22.58
C CYS A 164 4.13 -1.35 21.08
N TYR A 165 5.05 -0.51 20.61
CA TYR A 165 5.11 -0.07 19.22
C TYR A 165 6.47 -0.31 18.58
N GLY A 166 6.46 -0.78 17.35
CA GLY A 166 7.61 -0.77 16.45
C GLY A 166 7.98 0.65 16.05
N ARG A 167 9.27 0.94 15.96
CA ARG A 167 9.78 2.26 15.54
C ARG A 167 10.44 2.18 14.16
N GLY A 168 9.94 2.99 13.24
CA GLY A 168 10.57 3.22 11.94
C GLY A 168 11.90 4.01 12.05
N PRO A 169 12.72 3.98 10.99
CA PRO A 169 14.04 4.62 11.01
C PRO A 169 14.01 6.16 11.09
N GLY A 170 12.86 6.78 10.83
CA GLY A 170 12.65 8.23 10.96
C GLY A 170 11.92 8.63 12.25
N TYR A 171 11.74 7.71 13.21
CA TYR A 171 10.99 7.97 14.44
C TYR A 171 11.43 9.26 15.14
N PRO A 172 10.49 10.11 15.61
CA PRO A 172 9.04 9.87 15.68
C PRO A 172 8.25 10.23 14.40
N ASP A 173 8.91 10.62 13.31
CA ASP A 173 8.25 10.96 12.06
C ASP A 173 7.99 9.70 11.21
N GLU A 174 6.72 9.28 11.13
CA GLU A 174 6.28 8.15 10.31
C GLU A 174 6.39 8.42 8.81
N PHE A 175 6.26 9.68 8.37
CA PHE A 175 6.48 10.04 6.97
C PHE A 175 7.96 9.91 6.62
N GLU A 176 8.85 10.40 7.47
CA GLU A 176 10.29 10.23 7.24
C GLU A 176 10.69 8.75 7.30
N SER A 177 10.09 7.98 8.22
CA SER A 177 10.27 6.52 8.28
C SER A 177 9.85 5.85 6.97
N THR A 178 8.66 6.20 6.47
CA THR A 178 8.13 5.68 5.20
C THR A 178 9.04 6.05 4.03
N ARG A 179 9.51 7.32 3.97
CA ARG A 179 10.45 7.78 2.94
C ARG A 179 11.75 6.98 2.97
N ILE A 180 12.37 6.79 4.14
CA ILE A 180 13.64 6.06 4.27
C ILE A 180 13.48 4.58 3.85
N ILE A 181 12.40 3.92 4.26
CA ILE A 181 12.15 2.51 3.88
C ILE A 181 11.85 2.39 2.39
N ALA A 182 11.12 3.35 1.81
CA ALA A 182 10.88 3.44 0.38
C ALA A 182 12.19 3.62 -0.41
N ASP A 183 13.04 4.55 0.04
CA ASP A 183 14.34 4.86 -0.56
C ASP A 183 15.22 3.61 -0.65
N ARG A 184 15.33 2.84 0.44
CA ARG A 184 16.09 1.57 0.48
C ARG A 184 15.56 0.54 -0.52
N GLN A 185 14.24 0.46 -0.70
CA GLN A 185 13.64 -0.44 -1.69
C GLN A 185 13.94 0.07 -3.11
N PHE A 186 13.76 1.36 -3.35
CA PHE A 186 14.02 2.04 -4.61
C PHE A 186 15.48 1.91 -5.06
N GLU A 187 16.45 2.22 -4.20
CA GLU A 187 17.88 2.10 -4.48
C GLU A 187 18.25 0.69 -4.92
N LYS A 188 17.74 -0.33 -4.21
CA LYS A 188 18.00 -1.72 -4.58
C LYS A 188 17.33 -2.11 -5.88
N ALA A 189 16.14 -1.59 -6.17
CA ALA A 189 15.46 -1.81 -7.43
C ALA A 189 16.25 -1.19 -8.60
N VAL A 190 16.74 0.05 -8.46
CA VAL A 190 17.58 0.71 -9.47
C VAL A 190 18.88 -0.05 -9.70
N GLU A 191 19.55 -0.50 -8.62
CA GLU A 191 20.75 -1.33 -8.73
C GLU A 191 20.48 -2.58 -9.58
N LEU A 192 19.44 -3.35 -9.23
CA LEU A 192 19.05 -4.56 -9.96
C LEU A 192 18.62 -4.27 -11.39
N PHE A 193 17.93 -3.15 -11.63
CA PHE A 193 17.44 -2.75 -12.94
C PHE A 193 18.58 -2.41 -13.91
N ASN A 194 19.62 -1.77 -13.39
CA ASN A 194 20.82 -1.41 -14.15
C ASN A 194 21.75 -2.62 -14.36
N SER A 195 21.80 -3.55 -13.42
CA SER A 195 22.63 -4.77 -13.52
C SER A 195 21.93 -5.96 -14.18
N ALA A 196 20.64 -5.86 -14.50
CA ALA A 196 19.86 -6.95 -15.07
C ALA A 196 20.45 -7.41 -16.41
N SER A 197 20.85 -8.69 -16.47
CA SER A 197 21.51 -9.30 -17.64
C SER A 197 20.90 -10.64 -18.07
N GLU A 198 20.10 -11.27 -17.20
CA GLU A 198 19.39 -12.50 -17.55
C GLU A 198 18.10 -12.17 -18.29
N GLU A 199 18.00 -12.61 -19.54
CA GLU A 199 16.77 -12.51 -20.32
C GLU A 199 15.80 -13.63 -19.94
N ILE A 200 14.53 -13.25 -19.72
CA ILE A 200 13.47 -14.21 -19.45
C ILE A 200 12.99 -14.83 -20.77
N GLN A 201 13.15 -16.14 -20.93
CA GLN A 201 12.86 -16.87 -22.15
C GLN A 201 12.01 -18.10 -21.89
N GLY A 202 11.14 -18.44 -22.85
CA GLY A 202 10.35 -19.66 -22.84
C GLY A 202 8.85 -19.41 -22.82
N LYS A 203 8.09 -20.46 -22.48
CA LYS A 203 6.63 -20.46 -22.59
C LYS A 203 5.98 -19.59 -21.51
N ILE A 204 4.86 -18.99 -21.89
CA ILE A 204 3.91 -18.39 -20.95
C ILE A 204 2.83 -19.43 -20.64
N GLY A 205 2.39 -19.48 -19.38
CA GLY A 205 1.30 -20.36 -18.99
C GLY A 205 0.73 -19.98 -17.63
N SER A 206 -0.47 -20.45 -17.33
CA SER A 206 -1.11 -20.24 -16.04
C SER A 206 -1.95 -21.44 -15.64
N ARG A 207 -2.10 -21.66 -14.34
CA ARG A 207 -3.11 -22.55 -13.77
C ARG A 207 -3.81 -21.83 -12.63
N HIS A 208 -5.11 -22.01 -12.56
CA HIS A 208 -5.96 -21.42 -11.54
C HIS A 208 -6.99 -22.44 -11.11
N ILE A 209 -7.19 -22.57 -9.80
CA ILE A 209 -8.27 -23.37 -9.22
C ILE A 209 -8.91 -22.62 -8.05
N TYR A 210 -10.21 -22.84 -7.86
CA TYR A 210 -10.87 -22.59 -6.59
C TYR A 210 -10.86 -23.87 -5.75
N MET A 211 -10.49 -23.74 -4.48
CA MET A 211 -10.37 -24.85 -3.54
C MET A 211 -11.09 -24.53 -2.25
N ASP A 212 -11.88 -25.47 -1.72
CA ASP A 212 -12.49 -25.34 -0.40
C ASP A 212 -11.48 -25.75 0.68
N PHE A 213 -11.09 -24.79 1.51
CA PHE A 213 -10.14 -24.97 2.61
C PHE A 213 -10.80 -25.32 3.95
N SER A 214 -12.13 -25.44 4.01
CA SER A 214 -12.82 -25.72 5.27
C SER A 214 -12.51 -27.11 5.83
N LYS A 215 -12.34 -28.13 4.99
CA LYS A 215 -12.09 -29.53 5.41
C LYS A 215 -11.20 -30.30 4.41
N LEU A 216 -10.22 -29.62 3.81
CA LEU A 216 -9.34 -30.18 2.81
C LEU A 216 -8.46 -31.29 3.41
N GLU A 217 -8.41 -32.45 2.76
CA GLU A 217 -7.52 -33.54 3.15
C GLU A 217 -6.09 -33.27 2.68
N VAL A 218 -5.14 -33.39 3.61
CA VAL A 218 -3.72 -33.06 3.39
C VAL A 218 -2.87 -34.26 3.77
N ALA A 219 -2.10 -34.77 2.81
CA ALA A 219 -1.10 -35.80 3.07
C ALA A 219 0.17 -35.17 3.64
N ILE A 220 0.58 -35.60 4.83
CA ILE A 220 1.80 -35.16 5.50
C ILE A 220 2.70 -36.35 5.83
N THR A 221 4.01 -36.08 5.86
CA THR A 221 4.98 -37.03 6.43
C THR A 221 5.15 -36.70 7.90
N ALA A 222 4.72 -37.60 8.78
CA ALA A 222 4.87 -37.43 10.22
C ALA A 222 6.34 -37.55 10.66
N SER A 223 6.64 -37.14 11.89
CA SER A 223 8.01 -37.18 12.46
C SER A 223 8.63 -38.59 12.50
N ASN A 224 7.79 -39.62 12.51
CA ASN A 224 8.19 -41.03 12.45
C ASN A 224 8.40 -41.56 11.01
N GLY A 225 8.29 -40.69 10.00
CA GLY A 225 8.42 -41.02 8.58
C GLY A 225 7.19 -41.64 7.93
N LYS A 226 6.11 -41.90 8.67
CA LYS A 226 4.85 -42.42 8.12
C LYS A 226 4.06 -41.33 7.40
N GLN A 227 3.35 -41.74 6.35
CA GLN A 227 2.37 -40.87 5.69
C GLN A 227 1.09 -40.87 6.53
N GLU A 228 0.60 -39.67 6.85
CA GLU A 228 -0.65 -39.45 7.57
C GLU A 228 -1.53 -38.49 6.77
N VAL A 229 -2.84 -38.69 6.84
CA VAL A 229 -3.81 -37.78 6.23
C VAL A 229 -4.43 -36.95 7.35
N VAL A 230 -4.17 -35.66 7.33
CA VAL A 230 -4.76 -34.65 8.22
C VAL A 230 -5.77 -33.81 7.46
N LYS A 231 -6.50 -32.95 8.16
CA LYS A 231 -7.48 -32.04 7.55
C LYS A 231 -7.20 -30.60 7.94
N THR A 232 -7.50 -29.67 7.04
CA THR A 232 -7.71 -28.27 7.43
C THR A 232 -9.02 -28.14 8.21
N CYS A 233 -9.20 -26.99 8.86
CA CYS A 233 -10.35 -26.68 9.70
C CYS A 233 -11.22 -25.59 9.08
N PRO A 234 -12.53 -25.55 9.40
CA PRO A 234 -13.33 -24.35 9.19
C PRO A 234 -12.63 -23.14 9.81
N ALA A 235 -12.71 -21.99 9.14
CA ALA A 235 -11.96 -20.79 9.53
C ALA A 235 -12.22 -20.39 11.00
N ALA A 236 -11.16 -20.05 11.73
CA ALA A 236 -11.27 -19.47 13.06
C ALA A 236 -10.10 -18.54 13.38
N MET A 237 -10.39 -17.46 14.11
CA MET A 237 -9.39 -16.52 14.62
C MET A 237 -9.13 -16.78 16.09
N GLY A 238 -7.85 -16.81 16.49
CA GLY A 238 -7.43 -17.03 17.87
C GLY A 238 -7.53 -15.78 18.74
N PHE A 239 -7.30 -15.89 20.04
CA PHE A 239 -7.29 -14.73 20.95
C PHE A 239 -6.22 -13.70 20.58
N ALA A 240 -5.02 -14.14 20.24
CA ALA A 240 -3.94 -13.23 19.84
C ALA A 240 -4.21 -12.44 18.55
N PHE A 241 -5.25 -12.77 17.76
CA PHE A 241 -5.70 -11.91 16.66
C PHE A 241 -6.10 -10.52 17.19
N ALA A 242 -6.85 -10.46 18.30
CA ALA A 242 -7.27 -9.19 18.89
C ALA A 242 -6.13 -8.42 19.58
N ALA A 243 -4.97 -9.06 19.76
CA ALA A 243 -3.78 -8.39 20.29
C ALA A 243 -3.08 -7.50 19.25
N GLY A 244 -3.36 -7.65 17.96
CA GLY A 244 -2.65 -6.95 16.89
C GLY A 244 -1.14 -7.23 16.89
N THR A 245 -0.37 -6.37 16.25
CA THR A 245 1.10 -6.47 16.18
C THR A 245 1.77 -5.24 16.75
N THR A 246 3.10 -5.23 16.82
CA THR A 246 3.84 -4.01 17.19
C THR A 246 3.75 -2.92 16.13
N ASP A 247 3.33 -3.24 14.90
CA ASP A 247 3.08 -2.24 13.85
C ASP A 247 1.69 -1.59 13.98
N GLY A 248 0.79 -2.23 14.73
CA GLY A 248 -0.56 -1.79 14.97
C GLY A 248 -1.15 -2.60 16.13
N PRO A 249 -0.89 -2.20 17.38
CA PRO A 249 -1.34 -2.99 18.52
C PRO A 249 -2.86 -2.99 18.58
N GLY A 250 -3.40 -4.07 19.12
CA GLY A 250 -4.82 -4.24 19.35
C GLY A 250 -5.34 -3.34 20.47
N ALA A 251 -6.34 -3.84 21.18
CA ALA A 251 -6.94 -3.16 22.32
C ALA A 251 -7.31 -4.17 23.40
N PHE A 252 -7.58 -3.69 24.61
CA PHE A 252 -8.01 -4.48 25.76
C PHE A 252 -6.87 -5.38 26.31
N ASP A 253 -7.24 -6.39 27.08
CA ASP A 253 -6.33 -7.32 27.76
C ASP A 253 -5.80 -8.45 26.87
N PHE A 254 -5.88 -8.32 25.54
CA PHE A 254 -5.35 -9.32 24.61
C PHE A 254 -3.83 -9.20 24.47
N THR A 255 -3.14 -10.33 24.48
CA THR A 255 -1.70 -10.42 24.29
C THR A 255 -1.35 -11.41 23.17
N GLN A 256 -0.20 -11.23 22.54
CA GLN A 256 0.29 -12.24 21.60
C GLN A 256 0.80 -13.47 22.36
N GLY A 257 0.69 -14.64 21.76
CA GLY A 257 1.10 -15.89 22.40
C GLY A 257 0.06 -16.47 23.35
N ASP A 258 -1.15 -15.89 23.43
CA ASP A 258 -2.23 -16.45 24.24
C ASP A 258 -2.74 -17.77 23.64
N ASP A 259 -2.36 -18.88 24.27
CA ASP A 259 -2.78 -20.24 23.96
C ASP A 259 -3.90 -20.75 24.89
N THR A 260 -4.32 -19.96 25.87
CA THR A 260 -5.34 -20.34 26.86
C THR A 260 -6.69 -19.67 26.62
N GLY A 261 -6.72 -18.38 26.29
CA GLY A 261 -7.91 -17.57 26.12
C GLY A 261 -8.64 -17.24 27.43
N ASN A 262 -8.66 -15.95 27.80
CA ASN A 262 -9.32 -15.43 29.00
C ASN A 262 -10.82 -15.84 29.12
N PRO A 263 -11.28 -16.34 30.30
CA PRO A 263 -12.69 -16.65 30.58
C PRO A 263 -13.71 -15.57 30.21
N PHE A 264 -13.41 -14.28 30.40
CA PHE A 264 -14.32 -13.18 30.09
C PHE A 264 -14.65 -13.14 28.59
N TRP A 265 -13.64 -13.14 27.73
CA TRP A 265 -13.84 -13.12 26.28
C TRP A 265 -14.41 -14.43 25.74
N ARG A 266 -14.17 -15.57 26.40
CA ARG A 266 -14.89 -16.81 26.09
C ARG A 266 -16.40 -16.65 26.31
N MET A 267 -16.82 -15.94 27.37
CA MET A 267 -18.24 -15.65 27.62
C MET A 267 -18.82 -14.76 26.52
N VAL A 268 -18.14 -13.66 26.19
CA VAL A 268 -18.56 -12.72 25.13
C VAL A 268 -18.68 -13.41 23.78
N ARG A 269 -17.66 -14.19 23.38
CA ARG A 269 -17.68 -15.01 22.16
C ARG A 269 -18.88 -15.95 22.13
N ASN A 270 -19.18 -16.62 23.24
CA ASN A 270 -20.27 -17.60 23.28
C ASN A 270 -21.65 -16.98 23.06
N VAL A 271 -21.82 -15.66 23.26
CA VAL A 271 -23.04 -14.93 22.89
C VAL A 271 -23.18 -14.82 21.37
N LEU A 272 -22.06 -14.68 20.65
CA LEU A 272 -22.03 -14.65 19.18
C LEU A 272 -22.14 -16.07 18.59
N LYS A 273 -21.18 -16.95 18.93
CA LYS A 273 -21.10 -18.34 18.48
C LYS A 273 -20.15 -19.12 19.39
N LYS A 274 -20.65 -20.18 20.03
CA LYS A 274 -19.81 -21.11 20.81
C LYS A 274 -19.18 -22.16 19.89
N PRO A 275 -17.84 -22.30 19.85
CA PRO A 275 -17.19 -23.31 19.03
C PRO A 275 -17.53 -24.74 19.46
N GLY A 276 -17.73 -25.63 18.49
CA GLY A 276 -17.93 -27.06 18.70
C GLY A 276 -16.66 -27.78 19.19
N LYS A 277 -16.80 -28.99 19.76
CA LYS A 277 -15.64 -29.79 20.22
C LYS A 277 -14.70 -30.18 19.08
N GLU A 278 -15.26 -30.53 17.92
CA GLU A 278 -14.49 -30.88 16.72
C GLU A 278 -13.66 -29.68 16.24
N GLN A 279 -14.28 -28.51 16.18
CA GLN A 279 -13.63 -27.25 15.78
C GLN A 279 -12.49 -26.86 16.72
N VAL A 280 -12.71 -26.94 18.05
CA VAL A 280 -11.65 -26.70 19.04
C VAL A 280 -10.51 -27.71 18.90
N SER A 281 -10.82 -28.99 18.69
CA SER A 281 -9.79 -30.02 18.50
C SER A 281 -8.99 -29.82 17.22
N CYS A 282 -9.65 -29.43 16.13
CA CYS A 282 -9.01 -29.20 14.83
C CYS A 282 -8.06 -27.99 14.88
N GLN A 283 -8.51 -26.90 15.50
CA GLN A 283 -7.73 -25.65 15.58
C GLN A 283 -6.61 -25.68 16.64
N SER A 284 -6.59 -26.68 17.53
CA SER A 284 -5.61 -26.80 18.61
C SER A 284 -4.15 -26.58 18.12
N PRO A 285 -3.30 -25.83 18.84
CA PRO A 285 -3.53 -25.27 20.18
C PRO A 285 -4.26 -23.91 20.21
N LYS A 286 -4.74 -23.39 19.07
CA LYS A 286 -5.38 -22.06 19.02
C LYS A 286 -6.61 -21.98 19.93
N PRO A 287 -6.63 -21.07 20.92
CA PRO A 287 -7.86 -20.74 21.62
C PRO A 287 -8.71 -19.87 20.68
N ILE A 288 -9.84 -20.40 20.21
CA ILE A 288 -10.70 -19.70 19.24
C ILE A 288 -11.36 -18.47 19.90
N LEU A 289 -11.13 -17.27 19.38
CA LEU A 289 -11.87 -16.06 19.75
C LEU A 289 -13.10 -15.86 18.86
N LEU A 290 -12.97 -16.05 17.54
CA LEU A 290 -14.06 -15.91 16.57
C LEU A 290 -14.13 -17.16 15.70
N ASP A 291 -15.29 -17.81 15.66
CA ASP A 291 -15.51 -19.05 14.91
C ASP A 291 -16.08 -18.77 13.52
N THR A 292 -15.35 -17.98 12.74
CA THR A 292 -15.85 -17.33 11.52
C THR A 292 -16.29 -18.29 10.42
N GLY A 293 -15.74 -19.50 10.39
CA GLY A 293 -16.11 -20.57 9.46
C GLY A 293 -17.41 -21.30 9.82
N GLU A 294 -17.99 -21.04 11.00
CA GLU A 294 -19.30 -21.53 11.41
C GLU A 294 -20.31 -20.38 11.66
N MET A 295 -20.03 -19.20 11.12
CA MET A 295 -20.83 -17.97 11.23
C MET A 295 -21.30 -17.50 9.84
N ASP A 296 -22.58 -17.74 9.53
CA ASP A 296 -23.15 -17.49 8.19
C ASP A 296 -24.20 -16.38 8.14
N THR A 297 -24.46 -15.68 9.25
CA THR A 297 -25.48 -14.62 9.32
C THR A 297 -24.82 -13.26 9.54
N PRO A 298 -25.14 -12.21 8.74
CA PRO A 298 -26.06 -12.21 7.59
C PRO A 298 -25.53 -12.92 6.33
N TYR A 299 -24.23 -13.21 6.28
CA TYR A 299 -23.53 -14.02 5.28
C TYR A 299 -22.24 -14.56 5.92
N ALA A 300 -21.51 -15.46 5.24
CA ALA A 300 -20.27 -16.05 5.75
C ALA A 300 -19.23 -14.99 6.17
N TRP A 301 -18.66 -15.14 7.38
CA TRP A 301 -17.73 -14.17 7.96
C TRP A 301 -16.27 -14.34 7.51
N ALA A 302 -15.93 -15.49 6.94
CA ALA A 302 -14.64 -15.77 6.34
C ALA A 302 -14.81 -16.57 5.03
N PRO A 303 -13.93 -16.39 4.04
CA PRO A 303 -13.98 -17.20 2.82
C PRO A 303 -13.67 -18.65 3.15
N ALA A 304 -14.44 -19.60 2.61
CA ALA A 304 -14.09 -21.03 2.64
C ALA A 304 -13.41 -21.47 1.33
N VAL A 305 -13.82 -20.86 0.21
CA VAL A 305 -13.33 -21.17 -1.13
C VAL A 305 -12.24 -20.15 -1.52
N LEU A 306 -11.03 -20.63 -1.77
CA LEU A 306 -9.86 -19.82 -2.06
C LEU A 306 -9.36 -20.01 -3.49
N PRO A 307 -9.01 -18.92 -4.21
CA PRO A 307 -8.33 -18.95 -5.50
C PRO A 307 -6.84 -19.25 -5.30
N LEU A 308 -6.36 -20.33 -5.90
CA LEU A 308 -4.94 -20.64 -6.00
C LEU A 308 -4.50 -20.48 -7.45
N GLN A 309 -3.43 -19.72 -7.69
CA GLN A 309 -2.96 -19.46 -9.04
C GLN A 309 -1.43 -19.51 -9.12
N ILE A 310 -0.95 -20.11 -10.20
CA ILE A 310 0.46 -20.13 -10.59
C ILE A 310 0.57 -19.57 -12.00
N LEU A 311 1.50 -18.65 -12.21
CA LEU A 311 1.81 -18.05 -13.51
C LEU A 311 3.26 -18.42 -13.89
N ARG A 312 3.48 -18.79 -15.15
CA ARG A 312 4.80 -19.05 -15.73
C ARG A 312 5.04 -18.02 -16.82
N ILE A 313 6.20 -17.38 -16.77
CA ILE A 313 6.76 -16.52 -17.80
C ILE A 313 8.19 -17.00 -18.03
N GLY A 314 8.38 -17.88 -19.01
CA GLY A 314 9.68 -18.49 -19.26
C GLY A 314 10.19 -19.30 -18.06
N GLN A 315 11.33 -18.89 -17.51
CA GLN A 315 11.93 -19.43 -16.29
C GLN A 315 11.47 -18.74 -14.99
N LEU A 316 10.65 -17.69 -15.07
CA LEU A 316 10.01 -17.05 -13.91
C LEU A 316 8.66 -17.71 -13.61
N VAL A 317 8.43 -18.05 -12.35
CA VAL A 317 7.17 -18.59 -11.85
C VAL A 317 6.68 -17.77 -10.68
N ILE A 318 5.44 -17.28 -10.79
CA ILE A 318 4.79 -16.45 -9.78
C ILE A 318 3.73 -17.29 -9.07
N LEU A 319 3.84 -17.41 -7.75
CA LEU A 319 2.87 -18.06 -6.89
C LEU A 319 1.95 -17.00 -6.30
N SER A 320 0.73 -16.93 -6.80
CA SER A 320 -0.29 -15.97 -6.39
C SER A 320 -1.08 -16.56 -5.23
N VAL A 321 -0.80 -16.10 -4.01
CA VAL A 321 -1.37 -16.67 -2.77
C VAL A 321 -2.36 -15.69 -2.11
N PRO A 322 -3.55 -16.16 -1.69
CA PRO A 322 -4.60 -15.29 -1.17
C PRO A 322 -4.47 -15.00 0.33
N GLY A 323 -3.26 -14.64 0.79
CA GLY A 323 -3.00 -14.35 2.19
C GLY A 323 -1.57 -13.90 2.45
N GLU A 324 -1.25 -13.75 3.73
CA GLU A 324 0.02 -13.24 4.23
C GLU A 324 0.89 -14.38 4.77
N PHE A 325 1.78 -14.88 3.92
CA PHE A 325 2.69 -15.95 4.30
C PHE A 325 3.84 -15.38 5.14
N THR A 326 4.17 -16.05 6.25
CA THR A 326 5.39 -15.77 7.00
C THR A 326 6.65 -16.03 6.19
N THR A 327 7.79 -15.59 6.72
CA THR A 327 9.09 -15.76 6.11
C THR A 327 9.36 -17.22 5.79
N MET A 328 9.15 -18.13 6.75
CA MET A 328 9.37 -19.55 6.52
C MET A 328 8.26 -20.24 5.74
N ALA A 329 6.99 -19.84 5.92
CA ALA A 329 5.91 -20.39 5.12
C ALA A 329 6.16 -20.17 3.62
N GLY A 330 6.55 -18.94 3.25
CA GLY A 330 6.87 -18.62 1.87
C GLY A 330 8.11 -19.34 1.33
N ARG A 331 9.16 -19.49 2.14
CA ARG A 331 10.35 -20.27 1.75
C ARG A 331 10.00 -21.74 1.44
N ARG A 332 9.26 -22.40 2.34
CA ARG A 332 8.84 -23.80 2.17
C ARG A 332 7.98 -24.00 0.92
N LEU A 333 7.06 -23.07 0.65
CA LEU A 333 6.23 -23.10 -0.56
C LEU A 333 7.06 -22.96 -1.84
N ARG A 334 7.95 -21.96 -1.91
CA ARG A 334 8.84 -21.77 -3.07
C ARG A 334 9.69 -23.00 -3.35
N ASP A 335 10.31 -23.56 -2.31
CA ASP A 335 11.20 -24.71 -2.46
C ASP A 335 10.44 -25.96 -2.92
N ALA A 336 9.24 -26.19 -2.37
CA ALA A 336 8.40 -27.31 -2.76
C ALA A 336 7.95 -27.21 -4.24
N VAL A 337 7.54 -26.03 -4.69
CA VAL A 337 7.16 -25.81 -6.10
C VAL A 337 8.37 -25.91 -7.01
N LYS A 338 9.50 -25.28 -6.66
CA LYS A 338 10.75 -25.36 -7.42
C LYS A 338 11.20 -26.81 -7.61
N ALA A 339 11.11 -27.63 -6.56
CA ALA A 339 11.47 -29.04 -6.62
C ALA A 339 10.58 -29.83 -7.60
N VAL A 340 9.26 -29.61 -7.60
CA VAL A 340 8.33 -30.25 -8.54
C VAL A 340 8.63 -29.84 -9.98
N LEU A 341 8.81 -28.54 -10.23
CA LEU A 341 9.06 -28.02 -11.58
C LEU A 341 10.37 -28.58 -12.17
N ILE A 342 11.45 -28.65 -11.38
CA ILE A 342 12.73 -29.23 -11.83
C ILE A 342 12.58 -30.73 -12.10
N LYS A 343 11.85 -31.46 -11.24
CA LYS A 343 11.69 -32.92 -11.36
C LYS A 343 10.83 -33.31 -12.56
N GLU A 344 9.74 -32.61 -12.79
CA GLU A 344 8.70 -32.98 -13.77
C GLU A 344 8.76 -32.16 -15.06
N GLY A 345 9.58 -31.12 -15.09
CA GLY A 345 9.69 -30.16 -16.20
C GLY A 345 10.39 -30.62 -17.46
N ASN A 346 10.68 -31.91 -17.63
CA ASN A 346 11.30 -32.47 -18.84
C ASN A 346 12.49 -31.65 -19.41
N ARG A 347 13.38 -31.14 -18.53
CA ARG A 347 14.52 -30.25 -18.84
C ARG A 347 14.17 -28.82 -19.28
N GLU A 348 12.88 -28.46 -19.43
CA GLU A 348 12.46 -27.06 -19.62
C GLU A 348 12.74 -26.21 -18.37
N PHE A 349 12.63 -26.81 -17.18
CA PHE A 349 13.03 -26.20 -15.92
C PHE A 349 14.37 -26.79 -15.47
N ASN A 350 15.33 -25.92 -15.19
CA ASN A 350 16.63 -26.28 -14.63
C ASN A 350 16.86 -25.49 -13.32
N LYS A 351 18.09 -25.50 -12.80
CA LYS A 351 18.42 -24.80 -11.54
C LYS A 351 18.18 -23.28 -11.60
N ASN A 352 18.15 -22.70 -12.80
CA ASN A 352 17.94 -21.28 -13.08
C ASN A 352 16.46 -20.84 -13.04
N ILE A 353 15.55 -21.69 -12.57
CA ILE A 353 14.17 -21.27 -12.34
C ILE A 353 14.07 -20.30 -11.16
N HIS A 354 13.34 -19.20 -11.39
CA HIS A 354 13.04 -18.18 -10.39
C HIS A 354 11.60 -18.36 -9.92
N VAL A 355 11.39 -18.63 -8.63
CA VAL A 355 10.04 -18.77 -8.05
C VAL A 355 9.83 -17.62 -7.08
N VAL A 356 8.85 -16.76 -7.36
CA VAL A 356 8.46 -15.63 -6.50
C VAL A 356 7.07 -15.87 -5.91
N ILE A 357 6.83 -15.32 -4.72
CA ILE A 357 5.49 -15.27 -4.13
C ILE A 357 4.92 -13.88 -4.36
N ALA A 358 3.69 -13.81 -4.87
CA ALA A 358 2.83 -12.65 -4.84
C ALA A 358 1.77 -12.88 -3.74
N GLY A 359 1.99 -12.26 -2.58
CA GLY A 359 1.04 -12.29 -1.46
C GLY A 359 -0.19 -11.42 -1.72
N LEU A 360 -1.23 -11.58 -0.90
CA LEU A 360 -2.47 -10.78 -0.96
C LEU A 360 -3.10 -10.73 -2.37
N THR A 361 -3.04 -11.85 -3.11
CA THR A 361 -3.48 -11.90 -4.51
C THR A 361 -4.82 -12.61 -4.64
N ASN A 362 -5.71 -12.09 -5.50
CA ASN A 362 -7.05 -12.60 -5.84
C ASN A 362 -8.11 -12.52 -4.72
N THR A 363 -7.78 -12.88 -3.48
CA THR A 363 -8.62 -12.65 -2.28
C THR A 363 -7.74 -12.54 -1.04
N TYR A 364 -8.36 -12.40 0.14
CA TYR A 364 -7.65 -12.31 1.42
C TYR A 364 -8.19 -13.30 2.44
N SER A 365 -7.32 -14.20 2.90
CA SER A 365 -7.61 -15.20 3.92
C SER A 365 -6.69 -15.07 5.14
N GLN A 366 -6.36 -13.83 5.53
CA GLN A 366 -5.49 -13.54 6.68
C GLN A 366 -4.08 -14.14 6.49
N TYR A 367 -3.49 -14.71 7.56
CA TYR A 367 -2.11 -15.14 7.61
C TYR A 367 -1.94 -16.63 7.30
N VAL A 368 -0.71 -17.01 6.93
CA VAL A 368 -0.29 -18.40 6.76
C VAL A 368 1.06 -18.59 7.43
N THR A 369 1.04 -19.25 8.58
CA THR A 369 2.22 -19.64 9.34
C THR A 369 2.65 -21.08 9.01
N THR A 370 3.89 -21.42 9.33
CA THR A 370 4.29 -22.82 9.47
C THR A 370 3.55 -23.50 10.63
N PHE A 371 3.61 -24.83 10.69
CA PHE A 371 3.03 -25.60 11.81
C PHE A 371 3.69 -25.21 13.14
N GLU A 372 4.99 -24.98 13.10
CA GLU A 372 5.83 -24.63 14.25
C GLU A 372 5.55 -23.22 14.74
N GLU A 373 5.44 -22.25 13.83
CA GLU A 373 5.01 -20.88 14.15
C GLU A 373 3.57 -20.84 14.67
N TYR A 374 2.68 -21.65 14.08
CA TYR A 374 1.28 -21.76 14.53
C TYR A 374 1.18 -22.19 15.98
N ALA A 375 2.04 -23.11 16.43
CA ALA A 375 2.01 -23.62 17.80
C ALA A 375 2.26 -22.55 18.87
N ILE A 376 2.94 -21.44 18.51
CA ILE A 376 3.25 -20.35 19.45
C ILE A 376 2.06 -19.40 19.64
N GLN A 377 1.10 -19.35 18.70
CA GLN A 377 -0.09 -18.49 18.79
C GLN A 377 0.21 -17.00 19.03
N ARG A 378 1.26 -16.48 18.39
CA ARG A 378 1.37 -15.03 18.12
C ARG A 378 0.29 -14.56 17.14
N TYR A 379 0.26 -13.27 16.81
CA TYR A 379 -0.78 -12.68 15.96
C TYR A 379 -0.99 -13.46 14.65
N GLU A 380 0.10 -13.79 13.95
CA GLU A 380 0.06 -14.49 12.67
C GLU A 380 -0.48 -15.92 12.85
N GLY A 381 -0.06 -16.62 13.90
CA GLY A 381 -0.52 -17.99 14.22
C GLY A 381 -2.00 -18.03 14.60
N ALA A 382 -2.48 -17.05 15.36
CA ALA A 382 -3.88 -16.88 15.68
C ALA A 382 -4.73 -16.50 14.46
N SER A 383 -4.12 -15.84 13.48
CA SER A 383 -4.76 -15.39 12.23
C SER A 383 -4.65 -16.41 11.08
N THR A 384 -3.96 -17.54 11.28
CA THR A 384 -3.94 -18.66 10.33
C THR A 384 -5.26 -19.41 10.36
N LEU A 385 -6.22 -19.01 9.52
CA LEU A 385 -7.65 -19.35 9.67
C LEU A 385 -7.95 -20.85 9.69
N TYR A 386 -7.34 -21.65 8.82
CA TYR A 386 -7.77 -23.04 8.57
C TYR A 386 -6.98 -24.07 9.39
N GLY A 387 -6.45 -23.65 10.55
CA GLY A 387 -5.77 -24.52 11.50
C GLY A 387 -4.28 -24.76 11.19
N PRO A 388 -3.63 -25.64 11.97
CA PRO A 388 -2.17 -25.82 11.96
C PRO A 388 -1.61 -26.35 10.62
N HIS A 389 -2.45 -26.97 9.79
CA HIS A 389 -2.04 -27.55 8.51
C HIS A 389 -2.38 -26.67 7.30
N THR A 390 -2.72 -25.40 7.52
CA THR A 390 -3.01 -24.43 6.44
C THR A 390 -1.86 -24.34 5.42
N LEU A 391 -0.62 -24.18 5.88
CA LEU A 391 0.54 -24.15 4.97
C LEU A 391 0.73 -25.47 4.22
N SER A 392 0.55 -26.61 4.89
CA SER A 392 0.68 -27.93 4.26
C SER A 392 -0.35 -28.12 3.15
N ALA A 393 -1.58 -27.65 3.34
CA ALA A 393 -2.61 -27.59 2.30
C ALA A 393 -2.16 -26.75 1.10
N TYR A 394 -1.67 -25.53 1.33
CA TYR A 394 -1.14 -24.70 0.25
C TYR A 394 0.00 -25.38 -0.50
N ILE A 395 0.98 -25.95 0.21
CA ILE A 395 2.09 -26.68 -0.42
C ILE A 395 1.57 -27.85 -1.27
N GLN A 396 0.64 -28.64 -0.76
CA GLN A 396 0.05 -29.75 -1.50
C GLN A 396 -0.62 -29.28 -2.79
N GLU A 397 -1.50 -28.28 -2.73
CA GLU A 397 -2.24 -27.82 -3.90
C GLU A 397 -1.35 -27.10 -4.91
N PHE A 398 -0.38 -26.29 -4.45
CA PHE A 398 0.58 -25.66 -5.36
C PHE A 398 1.54 -26.67 -6.01
N ARG A 399 1.87 -27.79 -5.36
CA ARG A 399 2.60 -28.88 -6.01
C ARG A 399 1.79 -29.48 -7.15
N LYS A 400 0.48 -29.71 -6.96
CA LYS A 400 -0.41 -30.20 -8.04
C LYS A 400 -0.47 -29.19 -9.21
N LEU A 401 -0.60 -27.89 -8.91
CA LEU A 401 -0.58 -26.85 -9.94
C LEU A 401 0.76 -26.77 -10.68
N ALA A 402 1.87 -26.93 -9.96
CA ALA A 402 3.21 -26.97 -10.54
C ALA A 402 3.40 -28.18 -11.47
N SER A 403 2.95 -29.38 -11.05
CA SER A 403 2.92 -30.57 -11.90
C SER A 403 2.08 -30.34 -13.16
N ALA A 404 0.89 -29.74 -13.02
CA ALA A 404 0.03 -29.43 -14.17
C ALA A 404 0.66 -28.44 -15.15
N ILE A 405 1.40 -27.43 -14.66
CA ILE A 405 2.21 -26.54 -15.52
C ILE A 405 3.33 -27.31 -16.21
N ALA A 406 4.10 -28.10 -15.46
CA ALA A 406 5.24 -28.83 -16.00
C ALA A 406 4.84 -29.83 -17.09
N GLN A 407 3.68 -30.48 -16.92
CA GLN A 407 3.16 -31.50 -17.82
C GLN A 407 2.22 -30.94 -18.90
N GLY A 408 1.94 -29.62 -18.90
CA GLY A 408 1.02 -29.00 -19.84
C GLY A 408 -0.45 -29.42 -19.67
N GLN A 409 -0.82 -30.01 -18.53
CA GLN A 409 -2.17 -30.52 -18.25
C GLN A 409 -3.11 -29.42 -17.78
N ALA A 410 -4.38 -29.46 -18.18
CA ALA A 410 -5.41 -28.54 -17.66
C ALA A 410 -5.78 -28.88 -16.21
N VAL A 411 -6.32 -27.90 -15.49
CA VAL A 411 -6.90 -28.07 -14.14
C VAL A 411 -8.34 -27.58 -14.16
N SER A 412 -9.18 -28.15 -13.31
CA SER A 412 -10.59 -27.76 -13.17
C SER A 412 -10.91 -27.45 -11.71
N SER A 413 -11.85 -26.53 -11.51
CA SER A 413 -12.41 -26.21 -10.19
C SER A 413 -13.76 -26.90 -10.04
N PHE A 414 -14.03 -27.46 -8.88
CA PHE A 414 -15.32 -28.07 -8.55
C PHE A 414 -16.18 -27.19 -7.63
N VAL A 415 -15.64 -26.06 -7.19
CA VAL A 415 -16.28 -25.08 -6.30
C VAL A 415 -16.11 -23.67 -6.87
N SER A 416 -16.93 -22.73 -6.43
CA SER A 416 -16.84 -21.32 -6.80
C SER A 416 -17.15 -20.42 -5.60
N PRO A 417 -16.52 -19.24 -5.49
CA PRO A 417 -16.79 -18.32 -4.40
C PRO A 417 -18.22 -17.75 -4.48
N PRO A 418 -18.85 -17.43 -3.34
CA PRO A 418 -20.17 -16.81 -3.34
C PRO A 418 -20.11 -15.36 -3.84
N ASP A 419 -21.15 -14.93 -4.55
CA ASP A 419 -21.38 -13.51 -4.85
C ASP A 419 -22.18 -12.86 -3.71
N LEU A 420 -21.62 -11.79 -3.14
CA LEU A 420 -22.18 -11.06 -2.00
C LEU A 420 -22.48 -9.59 -2.32
N LEU A 421 -22.43 -9.16 -3.58
CA LEU A 421 -22.55 -7.75 -3.96
C LEU A 421 -23.87 -7.12 -3.48
N ASP A 422 -24.99 -7.80 -3.70
CA ASP A 422 -26.33 -7.31 -3.33
C ASP A 422 -26.67 -7.46 -1.83
N LYS A 423 -25.73 -7.99 -1.03
CA LYS A 423 -25.92 -8.26 0.41
C LYS A 423 -25.13 -7.31 1.32
N GLN A 424 -24.34 -6.40 0.76
CA GLN A 424 -23.47 -5.53 1.54
C GLN A 424 -24.26 -4.54 2.40
N ILE A 425 -23.95 -4.52 3.70
CA ILE A 425 -24.54 -3.57 4.65
C ILE A 425 -23.58 -2.38 4.81
N SER A 426 -24.05 -1.15 4.52
CA SER A 426 -23.27 0.07 4.76
C SER A 426 -23.79 0.83 5.96
N LEU A 427 -22.91 1.07 6.94
CA LEU A 427 -23.18 1.93 8.11
C LEU A 427 -22.59 3.34 7.94
N LEU A 428 -22.04 3.66 6.76
CA LEU A 428 -21.41 4.94 6.49
C LEU A 428 -22.46 5.98 6.11
N THR A 429 -22.60 7.03 6.92
CA THR A 429 -23.54 8.12 6.62
C THR A 429 -23.18 8.87 5.33
N PRO A 430 -24.15 9.16 4.45
CA PRO A 430 -23.90 9.92 3.23
C PRO A 430 -23.51 11.36 3.52
N VAL A 431 -22.92 12.04 2.53
CA VAL A 431 -22.72 13.50 2.60
C VAL A 431 -24.06 14.18 2.35
N LEU A 432 -24.54 14.95 3.33
CA LEU A 432 -25.83 15.65 3.25
C LEU A 432 -25.68 17.00 2.53
N VAL A 433 -24.84 17.88 3.07
CA VAL A 433 -24.64 19.25 2.59
C VAL A 433 -23.27 19.77 3.04
N ASP A 434 -22.66 20.63 2.21
CA ASP A 434 -21.52 21.45 2.57
C ASP A 434 -21.91 22.93 2.55
N THR A 435 -21.34 23.71 3.46
CA THR A 435 -21.62 25.14 3.62
C THR A 435 -20.35 25.91 3.94
N THR A 436 -20.34 27.21 3.62
CA THR A 436 -19.34 28.20 4.06
C THR A 436 -20.00 29.29 4.92
N PRO A 437 -19.24 30.12 5.65
CA PRO A 437 -19.76 31.33 6.27
C PRO A 437 -20.35 32.32 5.25
N LEU A 438 -21.16 33.26 5.73
CA LEU A 438 -21.71 34.32 4.89
C LEU A 438 -20.58 35.15 4.27
N GLY A 439 -20.63 35.36 2.95
CA GLY A 439 -19.61 36.11 2.21
C GLY A 439 -18.36 35.31 1.81
N VAL A 440 -18.27 34.04 2.21
CA VAL A 440 -17.16 33.13 1.89
C VAL A 440 -17.60 32.11 0.85
N HIS A 441 -16.75 31.83 -0.12
CA HIS A 441 -16.93 30.84 -1.18
C HIS A 441 -16.01 29.64 -0.98
N PHE A 442 -16.42 28.47 -1.49
CA PHE A 442 -15.54 27.30 -1.53
C PHE A 442 -14.30 27.61 -2.38
N GLY A 443 -13.12 27.30 -1.85
CA GLY A 443 -11.82 27.66 -2.43
C GLY A 443 -11.25 28.97 -1.89
N ASP A 444 -11.99 29.77 -1.10
CA ASP A 444 -11.39 30.90 -0.39
C ASP A 444 -10.35 30.43 0.62
N VAL A 445 -9.27 31.19 0.77
CA VAL A 445 -8.23 30.91 1.77
C VAL A 445 -8.76 31.33 3.15
N SER A 446 -8.69 30.41 4.12
CA SER A 446 -8.97 30.68 5.53
C SER A 446 -7.71 31.04 6.31
N THR A 447 -6.57 30.44 5.95
CA THR A 447 -5.25 30.75 6.50
C THR A 447 -4.26 30.72 5.35
N ASP A 448 -3.74 31.88 4.97
CA ASP A 448 -2.84 32.00 3.82
C ASP A 448 -1.38 31.82 4.22
N VAL A 449 -0.51 31.70 3.21
CA VAL A 449 0.94 31.77 3.38
C VAL A 449 1.30 33.14 3.99
N PRO A 450 2.30 33.26 4.88
CA PRO A 450 2.69 34.55 5.44
C PRO A 450 3.07 35.56 4.35
N GLU A 451 2.71 36.83 4.56
CA GLU A 451 3.08 37.93 3.66
C GLU A 451 4.59 38.09 3.56
N ASN A 452 5.10 38.42 2.37
CA ASN A 452 6.53 38.62 2.09
C ASN A 452 7.42 37.44 2.51
N SER A 453 6.90 36.22 2.50
CA SER A 453 7.63 35.03 2.94
C SER A 453 8.57 34.48 1.87
N THR A 454 9.77 34.11 2.32
CA THR A 454 10.72 33.29 1.57
C THR A 454 10.94 31.96 2.26
N PHE A 455 11.04 30.91 1.45
CA PHE A 455 11.29 29.57 1.93
C PHE A 455 12.55 28.99 1.30
N ASN A 456 13.32 28.29 2.10
CA ASN A 456 14.42 27.45 1.64
C ASN A 456 13.90 26.04 1.34
N LYS A 457 14.65 25.32 0.51
CA LYS A 457 14.44 23.88 0.31
C LYS A 457 14.48 23.12 1.64
N GLY A 458 13.69 22.05 1.72
CA GLY A 458 13.46 21.28 2.93
C GLY A 458 12.43 21.88 3.90
N GLN A 459 12.11 23.17 3.79
CA GLN A 459 11.07 23.81 4.60
C GLN A 459 9.66 23.43 4.12
N ILE A 460 8.68 23.68 5.00
CA ILE A 460 7.27 23.37 4.76
C ILE A 460 6.51 24.67 4.54
N VAL A 461 5.72 24.72 3.46
CA VAL A 461 4.75 25.78 3.16
C VAL A 461 3.36 25.21 3.29
N ASN A 462 2.43 25.95 3.91
CA ASN A 462 1.04 25.53 4.01
C ASN A 462 0.05 26.67 3.72
N ALA A 463 -1.12 26.29 3.24
CA ALA A 463 -2.28 27.16 3.11
C ALA A 463 -3.55 26.35 3.38
N THR A 464 -4.53 26.96 4.06
CA THR A 464 -5.79 26.33 4.40
C THR A 464 -6.94 27.02 3.68
N PHE A 465 -7.80 26.24 3.04
CA PHE A 465 -8.91 26.69 2.22
C PHE A 465 -10.24 26.27 2.84
N TRP A 466 -11.27 27.10 2.68
CA TRP A 466 -12.65 26.69 2.88
C TRP A 466 -13.02 25.66 1.83
N SER A 467 -13.39 24.45 2.28
CA SER A 467 -13.55 23.29 1.41
C SER A 467 -14.81 22.50 1.74
N ALA A 468 -15.03 21.42 0.99
CA ALA A 468 -16.17 20.52 1.10
C ALA A 468 -15.71 19.08 1.36
N CYS A 469 -16.63 18.15 1.60
CA CYS A 469 -16.28 16.75 1.80
C CYS A 469 -15.67 16.12 0.52
N PRO A 470 -14.47 15.51 0.57
CA PRO A 470 -13.85 14.84 -0.57
C PRO A 470 -14.66 13.63 -1.07
N ARG A 471 -15.63 13.14 -0.28
CA ARG A 471 -16.54 12.07 -0.71
C ARG A 471 -17.60 12.53 -1.73
N ASN A 472 -17.72 13.83 -1.98
CA ASN A 472 -18.62 14.33 -3.03
C ASN A 472 -18.14 13.96 -4.43
N ASP A 473 -16.83 13.94 -4.64
CA ASP A 473 -16.16 13.51 -5.86
C ASP A 473 -14.73 13.13 -5.50
N LEU A 474 -14.32 11.91 -5.86
CA LEU A 474 -12.97 11.40 -5.59
C LEU A 474 -11.91 12.08 -6.46
N LEU A 475 -12.33 12.85 -7.47
CA LEU A 475 -11.47 13.45 -8.48
C LEU A 475 -10.55 12.40 -9.13
N THR A 476 -11.09 11.23 -9.49
CA THR A 476 -10.34 10.17 -10.18
C THR A 476 -9.72 10.73 -11.47
N ASN A 477 -8.41 10.52 -11.67
CA ASN A 477 -7.57 11.14 -12.72
C ASN A 477 -7.41 12.68 -12.62
N GLY A 478 -7.96 13.30 -11.57
CA GLY A 478 -7.75 14.68 -11.17
C GLY A 478 -6.90 14.78 -9.89
N THR A 479 -6.88 15.98 -9.29
CA THR A 479 -6.08 16.28 -8.10
C THR A 479 -6.82 17.27 -7.20
N PHE A 480 -6.71 17.10 -5.88
CA PHE A 480 -7.17 18.06 -4.87
C PHE A 480 -6.19 19.22 -4.64
N ALA A 481 -4.93 19.06 -5.05
CA ALA A 481 -3.84 19.96 -4.72
C ALA A 481 -2.82 20.10 -5.85
N LEU A 482 -2.38 21.33 -6.10
CA LEU A 482 -1.23 21.61 -6.96
C LEU A 482 -0.28 22.59 -6.28
N VAL A 483 1.01 22.41 -6.58
CA VAL A 483 2.04 23.44 -6.45
C VAL A 483 2.34 23.94 -7.85
N GLU A 484 2.14 25.23 -8.07
CA GLU A 484 2.39 25.88 -9.37
C GLU A 484 3.59 26.82 -9.25
N MET A 485 4.44 26.85 -10.28
CA MET A 485 5.55 27.80 -10.43
C MET A 485 5.20 28.81 -11.52
N LEU A 486 5.53 30.08 -11.30
CA LEU A 486 5.39 31.12 -12.33
C LEU A 486 6.54 31.02 -13.33
N ASP A 487 6.23 30.72 -14.59
CA ASP A 487 7.20 30.79 -15.69
C ASP A 487 7.41 32.25 -16.09
N SER A 488 8.60 32.79 -15.81
CA SER A 488 8.94 34.18 -16.08
C SER A 488 8.94 34.55 -17.56
N SER A 489 9.01 33.57 -18.47
CA SER A 489 9.04 33.82 -19.91
C SER A 489 7.66 33.93 -20.55
N THR A 490 6.67 33.20 -20.02
CA THR A 490 5.29 33.21 -20.52
C THR A 490 4.34 33.98 -19.60
N ASN A 491 4.77 34.26 -18.37
CA ASN A 491 3.94 34.80 -17.29
C ASN A 491 2.74 33.88 -16.95
N GLU A 492 2.90 32.58 -17.17
CA GLU A 492 1.89 31.56 -16.89
C GLU A 492 2.26 30.72 -15.67
N TRP A 493 1.24 30.19 -15.01
CA TRP A 493 1.41 29.28 -13.88
C TRP A 493 1.50 27.85 -14.37
N VAL A 494 2.61 27.20 -14.05
CA VAL A 494 2.93 25.84 -14.47
C VAL A 494 2.81 24.90 -13.27
N PRO A 495 1.98 23.85 -13.32
CA PRO A 495 1.89 22.88 -12.25
C PRO A 495 3.14 22.00 -12.19
N LEU A 496 3.80 21.95 -11.04
CA LEU A 496 5.03 21.17 -10.81
C LEU A 496 4.84 20.01 -9.84
N TYR A 497 3.91 20.08 -8.89
CA TYR A 497 3.60 18.97 -7.99
C TYR A 497 2.10 18.82 -7.80
N ASP A 498 1.61 17.59 -7.68
CA ASP A 498 0.20 17.26 -7.42
C ASP A 498 0.04 16.37 -6.17
N ASP A 499 -1.20 15.98 -5.84
CA ASP A 499 -1.48 15.16 -4.64
C ASP A 499 -1.02 13.69 -4.75
N ASP A 500 -0.34 13.34 -5.84
CA ASP A 500 0.38 12.09 -6.04
C ASP A 500 1.87 12.19 -5.65
N ASP A 501 2.39 13.41 -5.51
CA ASP A 501 3.77 13.66 -5.12
C ASP A 501 3.97 13.50 -3.61
N TRP A 502 5.01 12.75 -3.22
CA TRP A 502 5.37 12.53 -1.81
C TRP A 502 5.56 13.82 -1.00
N SER A 503 5.95 14.90 -1.67
CA SER A 503 6.24 16.21 -1.07
C SER A 503 4.97 17.03 -0.78
N LEU A 504 3.83 16.72 -1.39
CA LEU A 504 2.59 17.49 -1.25
C LEU A 504 1.51 16.67 -0.54
N ARG A 505 0.91 17.26 0.50
CA ARG A 505 -0.12 16.61 1.31
C ARG A 505 -1.42 17.40 1.25
N PHE A 506 -2.50 16.70 0.98
CA PHE A 506 -3.87 17.20 1.12
C PHE A 506 -4.47 16.70 2.44
N LYS A 507 -4.77 17.63 3.36
CA LYS A 507 -5.35 17.33 4.67
C LYS A 507 -6.74 17.91 4.77
N TRP A 508 -7.76 17.07 4.90
CA TRP A 508 -9.15 17.52 5.09
C TRP A 508 -9.57 17.39 6.55
N PHE A 509 -10.26 18.40 7.08
CA PHE A 509 -10.84 18.31 8.42
C PHE A 509 -12.17 19.06 8.57
N ARG A 510 -12.92 18.67 9.62
CA ARG A 510 -14.14 19.34 10.08
C ARG A 510 -14.00 19.77 11.54
N PRO A 511 -14.52 20.94 11.93
CA PRO A 511 -14.54 21.37 13.34
C PRO A 511 -15.31 20.43 14.27
N SER A 512 -16.33 19.74 13.75
CA SER A 512 -17.09 18.73 14.47
C SER A 512 -17.64 17.67 13.50
N LYS A 513 -17.95 16.46 14.00
CA LYS A 513 -18.37 15.31 13.18
C LYS A 513 -19.56 15.64 12.24
N LEU A 514 -20.52 16.43 12.71
CA LEU A 514 -21.73 16.81 11.97
C LEU A 514 -21.64 18.20 11.34
N SER A 515 -20.48 18.86 11.40
CA SER A 515 -20.30 20.17 10.76
C SER A 515 -20.51 20.07 9.25
N SER A 516 -21.36 20.94 8.71
CA SER A 516 -21.49 21.17 7.27
C SER A 516 -20.34 22.03 6.72
N ARG A 517 -19.50 22.60 7.59
CA ARG A 517 -18.31 23.38 7.22
C ARG A 517 -17.06 22.51 7.34
N SER A 518 -16.17 22.61 6.37
CA SER A 518 -14.89 21.90 6.35
C SER A 518 -13.77 22.74 5.75
N TYR A 519 -12.55 22.27 5.96
CA TYR A 519 -11.34 22.90 5.49
C TYR A 519 -10.45 21.89 4.78
N ALA A 520 -9.63 22.38 3.86
CA ALA A 520 -8.54 21.65 3.23
C ALA A 520 -7.24 22.40 3.47
N THR A 521 -6.27 21.78 4.14
CA THR A 521 -4.91 22.29 4.28
C THR A 521 -4.02 21.59 3.28
N LEU A 522 -3.38 22.39 2.42
CA LEU A 522 -2.31 21.94 1.54
C LEU A 522 -0.99 22.17 2.26
N GLU A 523 -0.15 21.14 2.34
CA GLU A 523 1.17 21.19 3.00
C GLU A 523 2.22 20.67 2.02
N TRP A 524 3.13 21.54 1.60
CA TRP A 524 4.20 21.21 0.67
C TRP A 524 5.56 21.28 1.39
N ARG A 525 6.24 20.14 1.49
CA ARG A 525 7.65 20.07 1.93
C ARG A 525 8.54 20.25 0.72
N ILE A 526 9.14 21.43 0.57
CA ILE A 526 9.87 21.83 -0.63
C ILE A 526 11.03 20.85 -0.90
N PRO A 527 11.02 20.09 -2.00
CA PRO A 527 12.12 19.17 -2.33
C PRO A 527 13.45 19.91 -2.55
N GLU A 528 14.57 19.26 -2.22
CA GLU A 528 15.94 19.81 -2.37
C GLU A 528 16.28 20.24 -3.81
N ASN A 529 15.64 19.60 -4.77
CA ASN A 529 15.86 19.84 -6.19
C ASN A 529 14.90 20.86 -6.81
N THR A 530 14.08 21.51 -5.99
CA THR A 530 13.13 22.53 -6.45
C THR A 530 13.89 23.71 -7.06
N PRO A 531 13.52 24.16 -8.27
CA PRO A 531 14.11 25.36 -8.86
C PRO A 531 13.77 26.62 -8.04
N THR A 532 14.74 27.52 -7.88
CA THR A 532 14.50 28.85 -7.31
C THR A 532 13.49 29.63 -8.17
N GLY A 533 12.44 30.18 -7.54
CA GLY A 533 11.37 30.90 -8.24
C GLY A 533 10.17 31.29 -7.38
N VAL A 534 9.11 31.75 -8.04
CA VAL A 534 7.84 32.16 -7.41
C VAL A 534 6.81 31.04 -7.57
N TYR A 535 6.17 30.68 -6.47
CA TYR A 535 5.26 29.54 -6.35
C TYR A 535 3.93 29.93 -5.73
N ARG A 536 2.89 29.10 -5.94
CA ARG A 536 1.64 29.16 -5.17
C ARG A 536 1.03 27.77 -4.99
N LEU A 537 0.14 27.65 -4.01
CA LEU A 537 -0.67 26.45 -3.78
C LEU A 537 -2.04 26.65 -4.41
N ARG A 538 -2.55 25.64 -5.12
CA ARG A 538 -3.90 25.62 -5.67
C ARG A 538 -4.67 24.42 -5.13
N HIS A 539 -5.90 24.69 -4.68
CA HIS A 539 -6.83 23.67 -4.23
C HIS A 539 -7.97 23.46 -5.23
N PHE A 540 -8.43 22.22 -5.35
CA PHE A 540 -9.65 21.83 -6.06
C PHE A 540 -10.56 21.01 -5.16
N GLY A 541 -11.86 21.15 -5.33
CA GLY A 541 -12.82 20.32 -4.62
C GLY A 541 -14.21 20.33 -5.23
N ALA A 542 -15.09 19.55 -4.63
CA ALA A 542 -16.46 19.36 -5.07
C ALA A 542 -17.42 19.54 -3.89
N SER A 543 -18.35 20.48 -4.02
CA SER A 543 -19.30 20.86 -2.96
C SER A 543 -20.70 20.37 -3.26
N LYS A 544 -21.44 19.92 -2.23
CA LYS A 544 -22.83 19.50 -2.34
C LYS A 544 -23.78 20.50 -1.66
N ARG A 545 -24.78 20.97 -2.40
CA ARG A 545 -25.84 21.85 -1.87
C ARG A 545 -27.00 21.04 -1.30
N LEU A 546 -27.75 21.62 -0.35
CA LEU A 546 -28.90 20.95 0.31
C LEU A 546 -29.96 20.49 -0.68
N PHE A 547 -30.26 21.32 -1.68
CA PHE A 547 -31.15 21.02 -2.80
C PHE A 547 -30.38 21.29 -4.10
N GLY A 548 -29.63 20.31 -4.59
CA GLY A 548 -28.84 20.44 -5.81
C GLY A 548 -27.81 19.34 -6.03
N GLY A 549 -27.14 19.40 -7.18
CA GLY A 549 -26.04 18.50 -7.52
C GLY A 549 -24.70 18.94 -6.92
N VAL A 550 -23.66 18.16 -7.22
CA VAL A 550 -22.28 18.47 -6.90
C VAL A 550 -21.77 19.59 -7.82
N SER A 551 -20.99 20.52 -7.28
CA SER A 551 -20.36 21.62 -8.03
C SER A 551 -18.90 21.76 -7.66
N HIS A 552 -18.04 21.78 -8.69
CA HIS A 552 -16.59 21.92 -8.54
C HIS A 552 -16.16 23.35 -8.30
N PHE A 553 -15.07 23.52 -7.55
CA PHE A 553 -14.48 24.81 -7.22
C PHE A 553 -12.95 24.72 -7.17
N THR A 554 -12.30 25.88 -7.26
CA THR A 554 -10.86 26.05 -7.05
C THR A 554 -10.56 27.37 -6.36
N GLY A 555 -9.40 27.45 -5.71
CA GLY A 555 -8.80 28.70 -5.28
C GLY A 555 -7.29 28.53 -5.10
N THR A 556 -6.58 29.64 -5.06
CA THR A 556 -5.12 29.65 -4.87
C THR A 556 -4.74 30.46 -3.63
N SER A 557 -3.66 30.06 -2.98
CA SER A 557 -2.96 30.90 -2.01
C SER A 557 -2.39 32.15 -2.70
N ARG A 558 -1.91 33.10 -1.90
CA ARG A 558 -0.93 34.08 -2.39
C ARG A 558 0.35 33.39 -2.86
N ALA A 559 1.16 34.12 -3.63
CA ALA A 559 2.44 33.59 -4.08
C ALA A 559 3.53 33.75 -3.01
N PHE A 560 4.56 32.91 -3.10
CA PHE A 560 5.73 32.94 -2.22
C PHE A 560 7.00 32.58 -3.01
N ALA A 561 8.15 33.03 -2.52
CA ALA A 561 9.43 32.75 -3.17
C ALA A 561 10.14 31.55 -2.52
N VAL A 562 10.69 30.67 -3.36
CA VAL A 562 11.56 29.55 -2.94
C VAL A 562 12.98 29.86 -3.41
N LEU A 563 13.94 29.82 -2.48
CA LEU A 563 15.34 30.17 -2.70
C LEU A 563 16.25 28.97 -2.93
#